data_AF-A0AAV8CGN1-F1
#
_entry.id   AF-A0AAV8CGN1-F1
#
_cell.length_a   1.000
_cell.length_b   1.000
_cell.length_c   1.000
_cell.angle_alpha   90.00
_cell.angle_beta   90.00
_cell.angle_gamma   90.00
#
_symmetry.space_group_name_H-M   'P 1'
#
loop_
_entity.id
_entity.type
_entity.pdbx_description
1 polymer ?
#
loop_
_entity_poly.entity_id
_entity_poly.type
_entity_poly.pdbx_seq_one_letter_code
_entity_poly.pdbx_strand_id
1 'polypeptide(L)'
;MAPLSVKDILLFHKIDRIVYEKFVAHGTESGTARNAVALFMWLEQLGIDMIFQIMQIINPTVIFTLIAEADAVLHCLRQDDGQSSYTEIPTINSLAKNSLDINFFNFHKDVIVRGLAQILDGIGRIVFDDHLYELLRAYEFEEAAARANSSAVRPAVPLVLTTLYDPASGVPSSEDARSMFITFSKGIPIKRDEIWEHFTE
;
A
#
# COMPACT_ATOMS: atom_id res chain seq x y z
N MET A 1 -13.08 10.58 13.44
CA MET A 1 -12.40 9.28 13.69
C MET A 1 -11.18 9.56 14.55
N ALA A 2 -10.86 8.69 15.51
CA ALA A 2 -9.61 8.84 16.27
C ALA A 2 -8.40 8.65 15.33
N PRO A 3 -7.31 9.40 15.52
CA PRO A 3 -6.11 9.23 14.71
C PRO A 3 -5.50 7.85 14.98
N LEU A 4 -5.10 7.15 13.91
CA LEU A 4 -4.48 5.82 14.00
C LEU A 4 -3.05 5.94 14.53
N SER A 5 -2.64 5.01 15.38
CA SER A 5 -1.25 4.90 15.81
C SER A 5 -0.41 4.09 14.83
N VAL A 6 0.92 4.20 14.90
CA VAL A 6 1.85 3.34 14.14
C VAL A 6 1.56 1.86 14.40
N LYS A 7 1.24 1.47 15.65
CA LYS A 7 0.82 0.11 15.99
C LYS A 7 -0.40 -0.32 15.17
N ASP A 8 -1.41 0.53 15.06
CA ASP A 8 -2.66 0.20 14.35
C ASP A 8 -2.40 0.00 12.86
N ILE A 9 -1.55 0.84 12.26
CA ILE A 9 -1.13 0.70 10.85
C ILE A 9 -0.39 -0.62 10.62
N LEU A 10 0.60 -0.94 11.46
CA LEU A 10 1.36 -2.18 11.31
C LEU A 10 0.49 -3.43 11.52
N LEU A 11 -0.46 -3.39 12.47
CA LEU A 11 -1.40 -4.48 12.70
C LEU A 11 -2.37 -4.66 11.53
N PHE A 12 -2.86 -3.56 10.96
CA PHE A 12 -3.75 -3.59 9.79
C PHE A 12 -3.05 -4.18 8.56
N HIS A 13 -1.81 -3.76 8.30
CA HIS A 13 -1.01 -4.18 7.14
C HIS A 13 -0.12 -5.42 7.41
N LYS A 14 -0.49 -6.24 8.41
CA LYS A 14 0.31 -7.42 8.81
C LYS A 14 0.44 -8.43 7.66
N ILE A 15 -0.61 -8.59 6.85
CA ILE A 15 -0.59 -9.50 5.70
C ILE A 15 0.35 -8.97 4.61
N ASP A 16 0.32 -7.67 4.31
CA ASP A 16 1.24 -7.04 3.35
C ASP A 16 2.70 -7.27 3.75
N ARG A 17 3.00 -7.07 5.04
CA ARG A 17 4.33 -7.32 5.60
C ARG A 17 4.74 -8.79 5.49
N ILE A 18 3.83 -9.73 5.72
CA ILE A 18 4.11 -11.17 5.54
C ILE A 18 4.44 -11.48 4.08
N VAL A 19 3.73 -10.89 3.12
CA VAL A 19 4.03 -11.07 1.69
C VAL A 19 5.39 -10.47 1.33
N TYR A 20 5.74 -9.31 1.88
CA TYR A 20 7.08 -8.73 1.73
C TYR A 20 8.17 -9.64 2.28
N GLU A 21 8.06 -10.12 3.53
CA GLU A 21 9.03 -11.02 4.14
C GLU A 21 9.16 -12.33 3.35
N LYS A 22 8.05 -12.82 2.79
CA LYS A 22 8.04 -13.98 1.90
C LYS A 22 8.85 -13.74 0.64
N PHE A 23 8.72 -12.58 -0.01
CA PHE A 23 9.52 -12.27 -1.21
C PHE A 23 11.02 -12.16 -0.88
N VAL A 24 11.36 -11.50 0.23
CA VAL A 24 12.75 -11.39 0.71
C VAL A 24 13.33 -12.77 1.05
N ALA A 25 12.56 -13.64 1.71
CA ALA A 25 12.97 -15.01 2.04
C ALA A 25 13.25 -15.88 0.80
N HIS A 26 12.67 -15.54 -0.36
CA HIS A 26 12.95 -16.19 -1.65
C HIS A 26 14.13 -15.56 -2.39
N GLY A 27 14.92 -14.71 -1.73
CA GLY A 27 16.16 -14.12 -2.26
C GLY A 27 15.95 -12.85 -3.09
N THR A 28 14.76 -12.24 -3.04
CA THR A 28 14.51 -10.97 -3.73
C THR A 28 15.08 -9.81 -2.93
N GLU A 29 15.71 -8.85 -3.61
CA GLU A 29 16.19 -7.61 -2.98
C GLU A 29 15.04 -6.87 -2.29
N SER A 30 15.29 -6.33 -1.09
CA SER A 30 14.29 -5.57 -0.30
C SER A 30 13.59 -4.49 -1.12
N GLY A 31 14.32 -3.71 -1.92
CA GLY A 31 13.74 -2.66 -2.77
C GLY A 31 12.74 -3.19 -3.80
N THR A 32 13.10 -4.29 -4.49
CA THR A 32 12.24 -4.94 -5.49
C THR A 32 11.03 -5.60 -4.83
N ALA A 33 11.22 -6.31 -3.72
CA ALA A 33 10.14 -6.90 -2.95
C ALA A 33 9.15 -5.83 -2.47
N ARG A 34 9.66 -4.72 -1.92
CA ARG A 34 8.85 -3.58 -1.46
C ARG A 34 8.00 -3.00 -2.59
N ASN A 35 8.61 -2.72 -3.74
CA ASN A 35 7.89 -2.12 -4.86
C ASN A 35 6.84 -3.08 -5.45
N ALA A 36 7.15 -4.38 -5.52
CA ALA A 36 6.20 -5.40 -5.98
C ALA A 36 4.98 -5.50 -5.03
N VAL A 37 5.22 -5.53 -3.71
CA VAL A 37 4.12 -5.54 -2.73
C VAL A 37 3.29 -4.26 -2.81
N ALA A 38 3.92 -3.09 -2.96
CA ALA A 38 3.20 -1.82 -3.15
C ALA A 38 2.31 -1.83 -4.41
N LEU A 39 2.74 -2.46 -5.50
CA LEU A 39 1.91 -2.66 -6.69
C LEU A 39 0.67 -3.50 -6.37
N PHE A 40 0.82 -4.60 -5.62
CA PHE A 40 -0.30 -5.44 -5.24
C PHE A 40 -1.25 -4.74 -4.26
N MET A 41 -0.73 -3.95 -3.31
CA MET A 41 -1.54 -3.10 -2.44
C MET A 41 -2.34 -2.06 -3.24
N TRP A 42 -1.74 -1.48 -4.29
CA TRP A 42 -2.47 -0.56 -5.17
C TRP A 42 -3.60 -1.26 -5.94
N LEU A 43 -3.36 -2.49 -6.42
CA LEU A 43 -4.41 -3.28 -7.08
C LEU A 43 -5.54 -3.66 -6.11
N GLU A 44 -5.26 -3.89 -4.83
CA GLU A 44 -6.30 -4.12 -3.82
C GLU A 44 -7.19 -2.90 -3.59
N GLN A 45 -6.66 -1.67 -3.73
CA GLN A 45 -7.49 -0.46 -3.70
C GLN A 45 -8.51 -0.38 -4.85
N LEU A 46 -8.26 -1.11 -5.94
CA LEU A 46 -9.20 -1.28 -7.05
C LEU A 46 -10.17 -2.47 -6.85
N GLY A 47 -10.10 -3.16 -5.71
CA GLY A 47 -10.91 -4.34 -5.41
C GLY A 47 -10.34 -5.64 -6.00
N ILE A 48 -9.06 -5.67 -6.36
CA ILE A 48 -8.38 -6.87 -6.85
C ILE A 48 -7.61 -7.51 -5.71
N ASP A 49 -8.21 -8.52 -5.06
CA ASP A 49 -7.68 -9.18 -3.86
C ASP A 49 -6.41 -10.00 -4.16
N MET A 50 -5.27 -9.34 -4.25
CA MET A 50 -3.99 -9.98 -4.60
C MET A 50 -3.21 -10.43 -3.37
N ILE A 51 -3.08 -9.60 -2.34
CA ILE A 51 -2.15 -9.83 -1.22
C ILE A 51 -2.50 -11.13 -0.49
N PHE A 52 -3.78 -11.31 -0.17
CA PHE A 52 -4.23 -12.53 0.50
C PHE A 52 -3.97 -13.78 -0.34
N GLN A 53 -4.21 -13.71 -1.66
CA GLN A 53 -3.95 -14.85 -2.56
C GLN A 53 -2.44 -15.15 -2.64
N ILE A 54 -1.59 -14.12 -2.75
CA ILE A 54 -0.14 -14.27 -2.78
C ILE A 54 0.37 -14.94 -1.50
N MET A 55 -0.17 -14.55 -0.34
CA MET A 55 0.21 -15.15 0.95
C MET A 55 0.04 -16.68 0.92
N GLN A 56 -1.00 -17.20 0.28
CA GLN A 56 -1.32 -18.64 0.21
C GLN A 56 -0.45 -19.43 -0.78
N ILE A 57 0.32 -18.78 -1.66
CA ILE A 57 1.14 -19.48 -2.66
C ILE A 57 2.30 -20.24 -2.00
N ILE A 58 2.34 -21.56 -2.11
CA ILE A 58 3.44 -22.34 -1.52
C ILE A 58 4.57 -22.57 -2.53
N ASN A 59 4.26 -22.61 -3.83
CA ASN A 59 5.21 -22.95 -4.87
C ASN A 59 6.23 -21.81 -5.12
N PRO A 60 7.54 -22.02 -4.88
CA PRO A 60 8.57 -21.01 -5.09
C PRO A 60 8.68 -20.51 -6.53
N THR A 61 8.43 -21.38 -7.51
CA THR A 61 8.47 -21.01 -8.92
C THR A 61 7.40 -19.96 -9.25
N VAL A 62 6.19 -20.13 -8.71
CA VAL A 62 5.10 -19.17 -8.92
C VAL A 62 5.43 -17.83 -8.27
N ILE A 63 6.04 -17.84 -7.08
CA ILE A 63 6.50 -16.62 -6.40
C ILE A 63 7.55 -15.90 -7.25
N PHE A 64 8.54 -16.63 -7.77
CA PHE A 64 9.57 -16.06 -8.62
C PHE A 64 9.00 -15.44 -9.91
N THR A 65 8.11 -16.16 -10.60
CA THR A 65 7.45 -15.64 -11.81
C THR A 65 6.60 -14.41 -11.50
N LEU A 66 5.85 -14.42 -10.40
CA LEU A 66 5.05 -13.29 -9.95
C LEU A 66 5.90 -12.03 -9.69
N ILE A 67 7.05 -12.19 -9.03
CA ILE A 67 7.98 -11.08 -8.76
C ILE A 67 8.58 -10.55 -10.06
N ALA A 68 8.98 -11.44 -10.98
CA ALA A 68 9.51 -11.05 -12.28
C ALA A 68 8.48 -10.28 -13.12
N GLU A 69 7.22 -10.73 -13.12
CA GLU A 69 6.13 -10.01 -13.79
C GLU A 69 5.87 -8.64 -13.15
N ALA A 70 5.88 -8.56 -11.82
CA ALA A 70 5.69 -7.29 -11.12
C ALA A 70 6.82 -6.30 -11.42
N ASP A 71 8.07 -6.77 -11.44
CA ASP A 71 9.22 -5.94 -11.80
C ASP A 71 9.15 -5.46 -13.24
N ALA A 72 8.71 -6.32 -14.16
CA ALA A 72 8.51 -5.93 -15.56
C ALA A 72 7.39 -4.88 -15.72
N VAL A 73 6.27 -4.99 -15.00
CA VAL A 73 5.23 -3.95 -14.94
C VAL A 73 5.81 -2.64 -14.41
N LEU A 74 6.52 -2.68 -13.28
CA LEU A 74 7.12 -1.49 -12.66
C LEU A 74 8.16 -0.84 -13.57
N HIS A 75 8.93 -1.64 -14.31
CA HIS A 75 9.87 -1.15 -15.30
C HIS A 75 9.16 -0.45 -16.45
N CYS A 76 8.08 -1.02 -17.00
CA CYS A 76 7.25 -0.38 -18.01
C CYS A 76 6.69 0.98 -17.52
N LEU A 77 6.25 1.07 -16.27
CA LEU A 77 5.74 2.32 -15.69
C LEU A 77 6.81 3.42 -15.58
N ARG A 78 8.10 3.06 -15.51
CA ARG A 78 9.23 4.01 -15.39
C ARG A 78 9.76 4.49 -16.74
N GLN A 79 9.55 3.74 -17.83
CA GLN A 79 10.05 4.13 -19.16
C GLN A 79 9.27 5.32 -19.71
N ASP A 80 9.94 6.25 -20.37
CA ASP A 80 9.28 7.37 -21.05
C ASP A 80 8.64 6.91 -22.37
N ASP A 81 7.49 7.49 -22.74
CA ASP A 81 6.65 7.02 -23.85
C ASP A 81 7.44 6.99 -25.17
N GLY A 82 7.78 5.78 -25.64
CA GLY A 82 8.50 5.59 -26.91
C GLY A 82 9.00 4.17 -27.16
N GLN A 83 9.14 3.35 -26.12
CA GLN A 83 9.47 1.93 -26.24
C GLN A 83 8.44 1.10 -25.47
N SER A 84 7.33 0.75 -26.13
CA SER A 84 6.40 -0.22 -25.59
C SER A 84 7.04 -1.61 -25.63
N SER A 85 7.75 -1.99 -24.57
CA SER A 85 8.17 -3.38 -24.37
C SER A 85 6.93 -4.22 -24.09
N TYR A 86 6.55 -5.06 -25.04
CA TYR A 86 5.53 -6.08 -24.80
C TYR A 86 6.03 -7.02 -23.71
N THR A 87 5.33 -7.01 -22.58
CA THR A 87 5.61 -7.88 -21.44
C THR A 87 4.33 -8.64 -21.14
N GLU A 88 4.42 -9.95 -21.14
CA GLU A 88 3.31 -10.80 -20.71
C GLU A 88 3.33 -10.92 -19.18
N ILE A 89 2.15 -10.81 -18.57
CA ILE A 89 1.96 -10.90 -17.12
C ILE A 89 0.95 -12.00 -16.75
N PRO A 90 1.15 -13.25 -17.22
CA PRO A 90 0.15 -14.32 -17.09
C PRO A 90 -0.14 -14.69 -15.64
N THR A 91 0.84 -14.64 -14.75
CA THR A 91 0.68 -14.99 -13.32
C THR A 91 -0.12 -13.92 -12.59
N ILE A 92 0.20 -12.64 -12.79
CA ILE A 92 -0.56 -11.50 -12.24
C ILE A 92 -2.00 -11.54 -12.77
N ASN A 93 -2.17 -11.70 -14.08
CA ASN A 93 -3.49 -11.77 -14.71
C ASN A 93 -4.32 -12.94 -14.17
N SER A 94 -3.71 -14.13 -14.04
CA SER A 94 -4.37 -15.30 -13.48
C SER A 94 -4.78 -15.10 -12.01
N LEU A 95 -3.96 -14.42 -11.21
CA LEU A 95 -4.23 -14.22 -9.79
C LEU A 95 -5.26 -13.11 -9.54
N ALA A 96 -5.23 -12.08 -10.39
CA ALA A 96 -6.17 -10.98 -10.36
C ALA A 96 -7.60 -11.42 -10.72
N LYS A 97 -7.76 -12.55 -11.42
CA LYS A 97 -9.05 -13.05 -11.95
C LYS A 97 -9.80 -12.01 -12.78
N ASN A 98 -9.06 -11.03 -13.30
CA ASN A 98 -9.51 -9.93 -14.13
C ASN A 98 -8.69 -9.97 -15.42
N SER A 99 -9.14 -9.29 -16.48
CA SER A 99 -8.36 -9.15 -17.72
C SER A 99 -7.31 -8.04 -17.57
N LEU A 100 -6.33 -8.23 -16.67
CA LEU A 100 -5.20 -7.31 -16.55
C LEU A 100 -4.16 -7.66 -17.61
N ASP A 101 -3.89 -6.72 -18.51
CA ASP A 101 -2.81 -6.81 -19.46
C ASP A 101 -1.86 -5.61 -19.33
N ILE A 102 -0.73 -5.65 -20.02
CA ILE A 102 0.23 -4.55 -19.98
C ILE A 102 -0.35 -3.24 -20.56
N ASN A 103 -1.37 -3.33 -21.43
CA ASN A 103 -2.02 -2.16 -22.01
C ASN A 103 -2.80 -1.38 -20.96
N PHE A 104 -3.46 -2.07 -20.01
CA PHE A 104 -4.07 -1.44 -18.85
C PHE A 104 -3.06 -0.61 -18.06
N PHE A 105 -1.87 -1.17 -17.76
CA PHE A 105 -0.84 -0.45 -17.01
C PHE A 105 -0.28 0.74 -17.78
N ASN A 106 -0.08 0.61 -19.10
CA ASN A 106 0.37 1.72 -19.94
C ASN A 106 -0.68 2.83 -20.03
N PHE A 107 -1.94 2.48 -20.24
CA PHE A 107 -3.04 3.44 -20.37
C PHE A 107 -3.28 4.23 -19.07
N HIS A 108 -3.12 3.58 -17.91
CA HIS A 108 -3.31 4.20 -16.60
C HIS A 108 -2.00 4.62 -15.91
N LYS A 109 -0.88 4.66 -16.64
CA LYS A 109 0.47 4.82 -16.10
C LYS A 109 0.60 5.97 -15.10
N ASP A 110 0.12 7.16 -15.46
CA ASP A 110 0.22 8.34 -14.59
C ASP A 110 -0.54 8.17 -13.27
N VAL A 111 -1.71 7.53 -13.32
CA VAL A 111 -2.52 7.25 -12.13
C VAL A 111 -1.83 6.22 -11.25
N ILE A 112 -1.27 5.17 -11.85
CA ILE A 112 -0.55 4.10 -11.15
C ILE A 112 0.71 4.66 -10.49
N VAL A 113 1.54 5.42 -11.22
CA VAL A 113 2.77 6.00 -10.70
C VAL A 113 2.48 6.92 -9.51
N ARG A 114 1.44 7.76 -9.58
CA ARG A 114 1.00 8.59 -8.44
C ARG A 114 0.52 7.74 -7.26
N GLY A 115 -0.29 6.72 -7.51
CA GLY A 115 -0.80 5.82 -6.46
C GLY A 115 0.32 5.04 -5.76
N LEU A 116 1.29 4.52 -6.53
CA LEU A 116 2.48 3.86 -6.00
C LEU A 116 3.32 4.81 -5.15
N ALA A 117 3.52 6.05 -5.60
CA ALA A 117 4.24 7.05 -4.82
C ALA A 117 3.51 7.34 -3.48
N GLN A 118 2.19 7.52 -3.50
CA GLN A 118 1.39 7.72 -2.27
C GLN A 118 1.51 6.54 -1.29
N ILE A 119 1.49 5.30 -1.78
CA ILE A 119 1.66 4.11 -0.94
C ILE A 119 3.08 4.08 -0.37
N LEU A 120 4.11 4.19 -1.22
CA LEU A 120 5.50 4.06 -0.80
C LEU A 120 5.97 5.20 0.12
N ASP A 121 5.54 6.43 -0.14
CA ASP A 121 5.89 7.61 0.67
C ASP A 121 5.02 7.81 1.90
N GLY A 122 3.82 7.21 1.90
CA GLY A 122 2.90 7.21 3.04
C GLY A 122 3.07 5.95 3.88
N ILE A 123 2.07 5.07 3.83
CA ILE A 123 1.99 3.86 4.67
C ILE A 123 3.20 2.92 4.49
N GLY A 124 3.81 2.87 3.31
CA GLY A 124 4.94 2.01 2.98
C GLY A 124 6.17 2.29 3.84
N ARG A 125 6.39 3.54 4.27
CA ARG A 125 7.48 3.89 5.20
C ARG A 125 7.31 3.25 6.57
N ILE A 126 6.07 2.93 6.95
CA ILE A 126 5.76 2.28 8.22
C ILE A 126 5.77 0.76 8.03
N VAL A 127 5.04 0.26 7.02
CA VAL A 127 4.84 -1.17 6.79
C VAL A 127 6.15 -1.89 6.44
N PHE A 128 7.03 -1.25 5.67
CA PHE A 128 8.29 -1.85 5.21
C PHE A 128 9.49 -1.48 6.08
N ASP A 129 9.30 -0.79 7.20
CA ASP A 129 10.35 -0.51 8.17
C ASP A 129 10.60 -1.75 9.04
N ASP A 130 11.76 -2.38 8.84
CA ASP A 130 12.15 -3.59 9.55
C ASP A 130 12.26 -3.36 11.06
N HIS A 131 12.73 -2.18 11.49
CA HIS A 131 12.89 -1.85 12.90
C HIS A 131 11.53 -1.70 13.59
N LEU A 132 10.58 -0.97 12.98
CA LEU A 132 9.23 -0.81 13.51
C LEU A 132 8.52 -2.17 13.62
N TYR A 133 8.68 -3.04 12.61
CA TYR A 133 8.06 -4.36 12.63
C TYR A 133 8.72 -5.30 13.64
N GLU A 134 10.03 -5.24 13.84
CA GLU A 134 10.73 -5.96 14.92
C GLU A 134 10.26 -5.53 16.30
N LEU A 135 10.09 -4.23 16.53
CA LEU A 135 9.52 -3.71 17.79
C LEU A 135 8.10 -4.22 18.03
N LEU A 136 7.27 -4.25 16.97
CA LEU A 136 5.92 -4.81 17.07
C LEU A 136 5.97 -6.32 17.42
N ARG A 137 6.82 -7.10 16.75
CA ARG A 137 6.96 -8.55 17.02
C ARG A 137 7.41 -8.83 18.45
N ALA A 138 8.40 -8.08 18.95
CA ALA A 138 8.87 -8.20 20.32
C ALA A 138 7.75 -7.89 21.32
N TYR A 139 7.01 -6.81 21.10
CA TYR A 139 5.85 -6.44 21.92
C TYR A 139 4.75 -7.52 21.88
N GLU A 140 4.36 -8.03 20.71
CA GLU A 140 3.35 -9.09 20.59
C GLU A 140 3.78 -10.37 21.32
N PHE A 141 5.06 -10.73 21.27
CA PHE A 141 5.61 -11.88 21.98
C PHE A 141 5.51 -11.72 23.50
N GLU A 142 5.94 -10.58 24.04
CA GLU A 142 5.84 -10.26 25.47
C GLU A 142 4.38 -10.21 25.93
N GLU A 143 3.49 -9.63 25.12
CA GLU A 143 2.08 -9.51 25.43
C GLU A 143 1.39 -10.88 25.42
N ALA A 144 1.76 -11.77 24.49
CA ALA A 144 1.28 -13.15 24.45
C ALA A 144 1.75 -13.95 25.67
N ALA A 145 3.02 -13.80 26.06
CA ALA A 145 3.57 -14.45 27.26
C ALA A 145 2.86 -13.96 28.54
N ALA A 146 2.59 -12.66 28.66
CA ALA A 146 1.84 -12.09 29.78
C ALA A 146 0.38 -12.55 29.81
N ARG A 147 -0.28 -12.75 28.66
CA ARG A 147 -1.63 -13.33 28.60
C ARG A 147 -1.68 -14.78 29.08
N ALA A 148 -0.61 -15.56 28.85
CA ALA A 148 -0.53 -16.95 29.27
C ALA A 148 -0.29 -17.11 30.78
N ASN A 149 0.23 -16.07 31.46
CA ASN A 149 0.51 -16.07 32.89
C ASN A 149 -0.29 -14.98 33.61
N SER A 150 -1.35 -15.36 34.32
CA SER A 150 -2.29 -14.44 34.99
C SER A 150 -1.66 -13.52 36.05
N SER A 151 -0.46 -13.83 36.54
CA SER A 151 0.29 -13.00 37.49
C SER A 151 1.32 -12.08 36.84
N ALA A 152 1.51 -12.15 35.52
CA ALA A 152 2.48 -11.34 34.80
C ALA A 152 1.95 -9.91 34.55
N VAL A 153 2.83 -8.92 34.74
CA VAL A 153 2.54 -7.53 34.37
C VAL A 153 2.52 -7.40 32.86
N ARG A 154 1.52 -6.71 32.31
CA ARG A 154 1.45 -6.44 30.87
C ARG A 154 2.61 -5.53 30.45
N PRO A 155 3.29 -5.84 29.32
CA PRO A 155 4.34 -4.98 28.82
C PRO A 155 3.75 -3.63 28.39
N ALA A 156 4.52 -2.56 28.62
CA ALA A 156 4.20 -1.24 28.10
C ALA A 156 4.39 -1.23 26.57
N VAL A 157 3.50 -0.54 25.85
CA VAL A 157 3.67 -0.36 24.40
C VAL A 157 4.86 0.57 24.17
N PRO A 158 5.82 0.20 23.29
CA PRO A 158 6.90 1.10 22.90
C PRO A 158 6.38 2.46 22.41
N LEU A 159 6.99 3.56 22.86
CA LEU A 159 6.52 4.92 22.58
C LEU A 159 6.36 5.18 21.08
N VAL A 160 7.31 4.73 20.26
CA VAL A 160 7.25 4.87 18.80
C VAL A 160 6.00 4.23 18.19
N LEU A 161 5.55 3.08 18.72
CA LEU A 161 4.34 2.40 18.25
C LEU A 161 3.06 3.13 18.67
N THR A 162 3.13 3.97 19.71
CA THR A 162 2.01 4.83 20.15
C THR A 162 1.95 6.17 19.41
N THR A 163 2.97 6.50 18.62
CA THR A 163 2.95 7.74 17.83
C THR A 163 1.82 7.72 16.82
N LEU A 164 1.20 8.88 16.62
CA LEU A 164 0.12 9.02 15.65
C LEU A 164 0.70 8.95 14.23
N TYR A 165 0.06 8.15 13.38
CA TYR A 165 0.37 8.11 11.97
C TYR A 165 -0.11 9.41 11.30
N ASP A 166 0.83 10.11 10.68
CA ASP A 166 0.55 11.29 9.86
C ASP A 166 0.82 10.97 8.38
N PRO A 167 -0.22 10.74 7.56
CA PRO A 167 -0.05 10.48 6.13
C PRO A 167 0.54 11.67 5.36
N ALA A 168 0.46 12.89 5.90
CA ALA A 168 0.97 14.11 5.27
C ALA A 168 2.45 14.36 5.58
N SER A 169 3.05 13.66 6.56
CA SER A 169 4.45 13.82 6.95
C SER A 169 5.46 13.44 5.85
N GLY A 170 4.99 12.89 4.72
CA GLY A 170 5.82 12.45 3.60
C GLY A 170 5.34 12.80 2.19
N VAL A 171 4.15 13.37 2.02
CA VAL A 171 3.53 13.61 0.71
C VAL A 171 3.38 15.12 0.50
N PRO A 172 4.04 15.74 -0.51
CA PRO A 172 3.68 17.09 -0.90
C PRO A 172 2.20 17.05 -1.31
N SER A 173 1.36 17.89 -0.68
CA SER A 173 -0.09 17.86 -0.92
C SER A 173 -0.36 17.91 -2.43
N SER A 174 -0.78 16.78 -3.01
CA SER A 174 -1.18 16.74 -4.40
C SER A 174 -2.31 17.76 -4.58
N GLU A 175 -2.27 18.58 -5.63
CA GLU A 175 -3.35 19.54 -5.93
C GLU A 175 -4.73 18.86 -5.96
N ASP A 176 -4.77 17.58 -6.32
CA ASP A 176 -5.97 16.75 -6.33
C ASP A 176 -6.57 16.51 -4.93
N ALA A 177 -5.74 16.45 -3.87
CA ALA A 177 -6.22 16.28 -2.49
C ALA A 177 -6.84 17.56 -1.91
N ARG A 178 -6.75 18.68 -2.64
CA ARG A 178 -7.41 19.97 -2.33
C ARG A 178 -8.67 20.20 -3.16
N SER A 179 -9.11 19.20 -3.92
CA SER A 179 -10.27 19.30 -4.80
C SER A 179 -11.43 18.45 -4.26
N MET A 180 -12.64 19.01 -4.29
CA MET A 180 -13.88 18.31 -3.91
C MET A 180 -14.94 18.54 -5.00
N PHE A 181 -15.66 17.48 -5.37
CA PHE A 181 -16.83 17.62 -6.24
C PHE A 181 -18.05 18.03 -5.42
N ILE A 182 -18.65 19.16 -5.79
CA ILE A 182 -19.84 19.71 -5.13
C ILE A 182 -20.99 19.64 -6.13
N THR A 183 -22.12 19.07 -5.70
CA THR A 183 -23.36 19.06 -6.49
C THR A 183 -24.41 19.93 -5.82
N PHE A 184 -25.20 20.64 -6.62
CA PHE A 184 -26.22 21.55 -6.13
C PHE A 184 -27.59 21.09 -6.59
N SER A 185 -28.45 20.76 -5.63
CA SER A 185 -29.79 20.21 -5.88
C SER A 185 -30.87 21.29 -6.13
N LYS A 186 -30.52 22.58 -6.06
CA LYS A 186 -31.52 23.67 -6.03
C LYS A 186 -32.03 24.18 -7.38
N GLY A 187 -31.55 23.66 -8.52
CA GLY A 187 -32.05 24.05 -9.85
C GLY A 187 -31.84 25.54 -10.21
N ILE A 188 -31.09 26.29 -9.42
CA ILE A 188 -30.75 27.70 -9.62
C ILE A 188 -29.23 27.77 -9.85
N PRO A 189 -28.73 28.56 -10.84
CA PRO A 189 -27.31 28.74 -11.04
C PRO A 189 -26.67 29.42 -9.82
N ILE A 190 -25.68 28.78 -9.23
CA ILE A 190 -24.90 29.31 -8.09
C ILE A 190 -23.67 30.03 -8.64
N LYS A 191 -23.34 31.18 -8.05
CA LYS A 191 -22.17 31.98 -8.47
C LYS A 191 -20.91 31.51 -7.77
N ARG A 192 -19.76 31.71 -8.42
CA ARG A 192 -18.44 31.36 -7.88
C ARG A 192 -18.17 32.00 -6.52
N ASP A 193 -18.57 33.25 -6.34
CA ASP A 193 -18.31 34.01 -5.10
C ASP A 193 -19.08 33.41 -3.91
N GLU A 194 -20.32 32.96 -4.14
CA GLU A 194 -21.14 32.29 -3.11
C GLU A 194 -20.51 30.95 -2.67
N ILE A 195 -19.91 30.21 -3.61
CA ILE A 195 -19.16 28.99 -3.29
C ILE A 195 -17.92 29.36 -2.47
N TRP A 196 -17.19 30.40 -2.87
CA TRP A 196 -15.98 30.82 -2.17
C TRP A 196 -16.28 31.23 -0.73
N GLU A 197 -17.26 32.11 -0.51
CA GLU A 197 -17.69 32.55 0.83
C GLU A 197 -18.08 31.36 1.71
N HIS A 198 -18.85 30.40 1.19
CA HIS A 198 -19.29 29.23 1.97
C HIS A 198 -18.13 28.37 2.51
N PHE A 199 -17.02 28.27 1.78
CA PHE A 199 -15.85 27.46 2.18
C PHE A 199 -14.75 28.26 2.88
N THR A 200 -14.89 29.58 3.01
CA THR A 200 -13.90 30.45 3.70
C THR A 200 -14.40 31.10 4.98
N GLU A 201 -15.68 30.96 5.34
CA GLU A 201 -16.18 31.16 6.72
C GLU A 201 -15.79 30.01 7.67
#